data_AF-A0A5C3NKF9-F1
#
_entry.id   AF-A0A5C3NKF9-F1
#
_cell.length_a   1.000
_cell.length_b   1.000
_cell.length_c   1.000
_cell.angle_alpha   90.00
_cell.angle_beta   90.00
_cell.angle_gamma   90.00
#
_symmetry.space_group_name_H-M   'P 1'
#
loop_
_entity.id
_entity.type
_entity.pdbx_description
1 polymer ?
#
loop_
_entity_poly.entity_id
_entity_poly.type
_entity_poly.pdbx_seq_one_letter_code
_entity_poly.pdbx_strand_id
1 'polypeptide(L)'
;MSTSADRGPRRRRSQPKIRIKREESPGIPEQSFTSRLLHVPVEIFFDLLSTTLRLLHPLVPYFIPLFIAAFVFPILVLFSVSAGWYVWKNVAVGWETQLYLQYGDGPVPYAEAYLPALVPAQPYDISLHLTVPASESNYALGNFMSSLTLTTPANQTLAYVRRPALVLPPSSRLPLPIPFFSADPTTTSVHLHLLSSYVSGTRNVLAKVELGRKDAWKSIGKGEGRELTVMSASLRGVVVHKGVRGLVSRYPVISASIASSIFLIASFAAFAACMLPLLASVRYDEPSSEGASKPAGLPAPATVLPEDEKPPRRRKSTRRSGSRAGRAQETTGVPESAMPPANDGASTPLRRRRSRLSDSGVLSESE
;
A
#
# COMPACT_ATOMS: atom_id res chain seq x y z
N MET A 1 35.34 29.12 -17.68
CA MET A 1 34.71 29.61 -16.45
C MET A 1 35.41 28.98 -15.27
N SER A 2 36.33 29.74 -14.67
CA SER A 2 37.16 29.36 -13.53
C SER A 2 36.37 29.51 -12.23
N THR A 3 36.35 28.48 -11.39
CA THR A 3 35.96 28.63 -9.98
C THR A 3 37.17 28.35 -9.12
N SER A 4 37.60 29.45 -8.50
CA SER A 4 38.78 29.64 -7.68
C SER A 4 38.70 28.85 -6.38
N ALA A 5 39.87 28.36 -5.97
CA ALA A 5 40.15 27.83 -4.65
C ALA A 5 39.91 28.90 -3.57
N ASP A 6 39.39 28.47 -2.42
CA ASP A 6 39.52 29.25 -1.18
C ASP A 6 39.88 28.31 -0.03
N ARG A 7 41.08 28.51 0.53
CA ARG A 7 41.66 27.77 1.66
C ARG A 7 41.55 28.66 2.90
N GLY A 8 40.60 28.34 3.77
CA GLY A 8 40.44 29.01 5.07
C GLY A 8 41.55 28.65 6.07
N PRO A 9 42.04 29.59 6.88
CA PRO A 9 43.23 29.41 7.73
C PRO A 9 42.95 28.74 9.07
N ARG A 10 43.90 27.86 9.47
CA ARG A 10 44.08 27.30 10.82
C ARG A 10 44.27 28.41 11.85
N ARG A 11 43.26 28.67 12.69
CA ARG A 11 43.40 29.47 13.91
C ARG A 11 43.82 28.58 15.09
N ARG A 12 45.11 28.62 15.44
CA ARG A 12 45.64 28.19 16.75
C ARG A 12 45.11 29.15 17.82
N ARG A 13 44.24 28.66 18.71
CA ARG A 13 43.74 29.42 19.86
C ARG A 13 44.71 29.21 21.03
N SER A 14 45.47 30.25 21.34
CA SER A 14 46.30 30.39 22.53
C SER A 14 45.42 30.43 23.79
N GLN A 15 45.73 29.57 24.75
CA GLN A 15 45.15 29.54 26.10
C GLN A 15 45.64 30.77 26.90
N PRO A 16 44.75 31.61 27.46
CA PRO A 16 45.14 32.65 28.40
C PRO A 16 45.41 32.05 29.79
N LYS A 17 46.61 32.29 30.32
CA LYS A 17 47.02 31.97 31.69
C LYS A 17 46.34 32.95 32.64
N ILE A 18 45.16 32.57 33.15
CA ILE A 18 44.40 33.36 34.13
C ILE A 18 45.08 33.20 35.49
N ARG A 19 45.68 34.30 35.98
CA ARG A 19 46.28 34.43 37.30
C ARG A 19 45.14 34.83 38.26
N ILE A 20 44.65 33.86 39.03
CA ILE A 20 43.58 34.08 40.01
C ILE A 20 44.15 34.87 41.18
N LYS A 21 43.61 36.07 41.36
CA LYS A 21 43.87 37.01 42.46
C LYS A 21 43.14 36.47 43.70
N ARG A 22 43.89 36.23 44.76
CA ARG A 22 43.38 35.81 46.08
C ARG A 22 42.71 37.03 46.72
N GLU A 23 41.38 37.06 46.65
CA GLU A 23 40.54 38.05 47.33
C GLU A 23 40.19 37.51 48.73
N GLU A 24 40.32 38.38 49.71
CA GLU A 24 40.10 38.13 51.14
C GLU A 24 38.65 37.75 51.43
N SER A 25 38.50 36.74 52.29
CA SER A 25 37.23 36.27 52.83
C SER A 25 36.51 37.33 53.67
N PRO A 26 35.27 37.68 53.35
CA PRO A 26 34.34 38.23 54.31
C PRO A 26 33.49 37.09 54.93
N GLY A 27 33.45 37.10 56.26
CA GLY A 27 32.40 36.59 57.14
C GLY A 27 31.62 35.35 56.69
N ILE A 28 31.95 34.21 57.31
CA ILE A 28 31.15 32.99 57.31
C ILE A 28 29.79 33.30 57.96
N PRO A 29 28.66 33.27 57.24
CA PRO A 29 27.36 33.13 57.89
C PRO A 29 27.27 31.69 58.40
N GLU A 30 26.85 31.51 59.65
CA GLU A 30 26.57 30.19 60.21
C GLU A 30 25.57 29.46 59.32
N GLN A 31 26.10 28.57 58.49
CA GLN A 31 25.33 27.65 57.68
C GLN A 31 24.65 26.67 58.63
N SER A 32 23.34 26.84 58.74
CA SER A 32 22.43 25.99 59.48
C SER A 32 22.72 24.50 59.24
N PHE A 33 22.91 23.78 60.34
CA PHE A 33 23.10 22.32 60.40
C PHE A 33 22.03 21.53 59.61
N THR A 34 20.86 22.12 59.39
CA THR A 34 19.74 21.51 58.67
C THR A 34 19.97 21.40 57.15
N SER A 35 20.77 22.29 56.56
CA SER A 35 21.11 22.20 55.12
C SER A 35 22.11 21.07 54.83
N ARG A 36 23.01 20.77 55.76
CA ARG A 36 23.99 19.67 55.61
C ARG A 36 23.33 18.29 55.74
N LEU A 37 22.28 18.15 56.54
CA LEU A 37 21.58 16.87 56.72
C LEU A 37 20.76 16.44 55.49
N LEU A 38 20.30 17.38 54.64
CA LEU A 38 19.54 17.07 53.43
C LEU A 38 20.42 16.78 52.19
N HIS A 39 21.67 17.25 52.17
CA HIS A 39 22.58 16.99 51.04
C HIS A 39 23.31 15.64 51.14
N VAL A 40 23.53 15.13 52.35
CA VAL A 40 24.19 13.83 52.60
C VAL A 40 23.51 12.64 51.88
N PRO A 41 22.17 12.46 51.92
CA PRO A 41 21.54 11.35 51.18
C PRO A 41 21.66 11.49 49.67
N VAL A 42 21.73 12.71 49.15
CA VAL A 42 21.85 12.99 47.71
C VAL A 42 23.27 12.65 47.24
N GLU A 43 24.30 13.03 47.98
CA GLU A 43 25.69 12.69 47.66
C GLU A 43 25.95 11.18 47.74
N ILE A 44 25.43 10.50 48.77
CA ILE A 44 25.52 9.04 48.88
C ILE A 44 24.83 8.36 47.68
N PHE A 45 23.68 8.87 47.24
CA PHE A 45 22.99 8.35 46.06
C PHE A 45 23.83 8.52 44.79
N PHE A 46 24.42 9.70 44.55
CA PHE A 46 25.28 9.93 43.39
C PHE A 46 26.57 9.11 43.43
N ASP A 47 27.17 8.92 44.61
CA ASP A 47 28.35 8.08 44.78
C ASP A 47 28.01 6.60 44.54
N LEU A 48 26.89 6.12 45.09
CA LEU A 48 26.44 4.74 44.87
C LEU A 48 26.06 4.49 43.41
N LEU A 49 25.46 5.49 42.75
CA LEU A 49 25.16 5.48 41.31
C LEU A 49 26.44 5.50 40.45
N SER A 50 27.44 6.29 40.84
CA SER A 50 28.72 6.35 40.11
C SER A 50 29.53 5.06 40.29
N THR A 51 29.46 4.43 41.46
CA THR A 51 30.14 3.17 41.76
C THR A 51 29.50 2.01 41.00
N THR A 52 28.17 1.97 40.94
CA THR A 52 27.43 1.01 40.11
C THR A 52 27.68 1.23 38.61
N LEU A 53 27.76 2.49 38.14
CA LEU A 53 28.13 2.81 36.75
C LEU A 53 29.56 2.36 36.39
N ARG A 54 30.52 2.49 37.32
CA ARG A 54 31.89 1.98 37.13
C ARG A 54 31.93 0.45 37.07
N LEU A 55 31.11 -0.22 37.87
CA LEU A 55 30.94 -1.68 37.82
C LEU A 55 30.25 -2.16 36.53
N LEU A 56 29.36 -1.35 35.96
CA LEU A 56 28.69 -1.65 34.68
C LEU A 56 29.53 -1.29 33.45
N HIS A 57 30.52 -0.40 33.56
CA HIS A 57 31.39 0.04 32.47
C HIS A 57 31.98 -1.09 31.59
N PRO A 58 32.45 -2.24 32.12
CA PRO A 58 32.93 -3.35 31.28
C PRO A 58 31.82 -4.05 30.47
N LEU A 59 30.55 -3.88 30.86
CA LEU A 59 29.39 -4.45 30.17
C LEU A 59 28.76 -3.46 29.16
N VAL A 60 29.09 -2.16 29.26
CA VAL A 60 28.63 -1.10 28.35
C VAL A 60 28.80 -1.42 26.85
N PRO A 61 29.91 -2.00 26.36
CA PRO A 61 30.04 -2.31 24.93
C PRO A 61 29.03 -3.36 24.42
N TYR A 62 28.45 -4.19 25.31
CA TYR A 62 27.41 -5.16 24.96
C TYR A 62 26.01 -4.57 25.07
N PHE A 63 25.78 -3.67 26.03
CA PHE A 63 24.49 -3.01 26.20
C PHE A 63 24.19 -2.01 25.08
N ILE A 64 25.20 -1.29 24.55
CA ILE A 64 24.98 -0.28 23.49
C ILE A 64 24.34 -0.91 22.23
N PRO A 65 24.86 -1.99 21.62
CA PRO A 65 24.23 -2.65 20.48
C PRO A 65 22.83 -3.20 20.78
N LEU A 66 22.62 -3.72 22.00
CA LEU A 66 21.34 -4.26 22.42
C LEU A 66 20.27 -3.18 22.56
N PHE A 67 20.60 -2.04 23.16
CA PHE A 67 19.71 -0.89 23.21
C PHE A 67 19.41 -0.34 21.82
N ILE A 68 20.43 -0.20 20.96
CA ILE A 68 20.22 0.24 19.56
C ILE A 68 19.29 -0.74 18.84
N ALA A 69 19.50 -2.05 18.96
CA ALA A 69 18.62 -3.05 18.36
C ALA A 69 17.20 -2.99 18.94
N ALA A 70 17.07 -2.83 20.26
CA ALA A 70 15.77 -2.74 20.94
C ALA A 70 14.95 -1.51 20.52
N PHE A 71 15.60 -0.39 20.20
CA PHE A 71 14.92 0.81 19.68
C PHE A 71 14.70 0.78 18.17
N VAL A 72 15.66 0.26 17.40
CA VAL A 72 15.57 0.24 15.93
C VAL A 72 14.58 -0.81 15.45
N PHE A 73 14.55 -2.00 16.07
CA PHE A 73 13.63 -3.07 15.68
C PHE A 73 12.14 -2.67 15.66
N PRO A 74 11.55 -2.07 16.72
CA PRO A 74 10.14 -1.68 16.68
C PRO A 74 9.88 -0.59 15.64
N ILE A 75 10.83 0.32 15.41
CA ILE A 75 10.74 1.34 14.36
C ILE A 75 10.69 0.66 12.97
N LEU A 76 11.56 -0.33 12.73
CA LEU A 76 11.56 -1.09 11.48
C LEU A 76 10.26 -1.86 11.26
N VAL A 77 9.72 -2.51 12.30
CA VAL A 77 8.43 -3.19 12.24
C VAL A 77 7.31 -2.19 11.90
N LEU A 78 7.32 -1.01 12.49
CA LEU A 78 6.32 0.03 12.22
C LEU A 78 6.39 0.52 10.76
N PHE A 79 7.59 0.76 10.22
CA PHE A 79 7.78 1.07 8.81
C PHE A 79 7.35 -0.07 7.87
N SER A 80 7.56 -1.31 8.28
CA SER A 80 7.14 -2.49 7.55
C SER A 80 5.61 -2.59 7.45
N VAL A 81 4.92 -2.43 8.59
CA VAL A 81 3.46 -2.43 8.65
C VAL A 81 2.89 -1.26 7.86
N SER A 82 3.48 -0.07 7.96
CA SER A 82 3.03 1.10 7.21
C SER A 82 3.21 0.94 5.69
N ALA A 83 4.28 0.28 5.24
CA ALA A 83 4.47 -0.08 3.84
C ALA A 83 3.38 -1.06 3.35
N GLY A 84 3.07 -2.10 4.13
CA GLY A 84 1.98 -3.03 3.82
C GLY A 84 0.62 -2.33 3.78
N TRP A 85 0.34 -1.46 4.75
CA TRP A 85 -0.88 -0.65 4.79
C TRP A 85 -1.00 0.27 3.58
N TYR A 86 0.10 0.92 3.19
CA TYR A 86 0.15 1.79 2.02
C TYR A 86 -0.17 1.03 0.73
N VAL A 87 0.40 -0.16 0.54
CA VAL A 87 0.06 -1.03 -0.59
C VAL A 87 -1.42 -1.38 -0.55
N TRP A 88 -1.94 -1.83 0.60
CA TRP A 88 -3.34 -2.20 0.72
C TRP A 88 -4.28 -1.04 0.33
N LYS A 89 -4.00 0.17 0.80
CA LYS A 89 -4.86 1.33 0.52
C LYS A 89 -4.82 1.77 -0.94
N ASN A 90 -3.67 1.68 -1.60
CA ASN A 90 -3.51 2.09 -3.00
C ASN A 90 -3.99 1.03 -4.01
N VAL A 91 -4.18 -0.20 -3.58
CA VAL A 91 -4.55 -1.32 -4.46
C VAL A 91 -6.06 -1.35 -4.75
N ALA A 92 -6.87 -0.87 -3.81
CA ALA A 92 -8.32 -0.77 -3.96
C ALA A 92 -8.74 0.55 -4.64
N VAL A 93 -8.36 0.73 -5.91
CA VAL A 93 -8.82 1.88 -6.70
C VAL A 93 -10.16 1.53 -7.32
N GLY A 94 -11.23 2.04 -6.71
CA GLY A 94 -12.57 2.04 -7.27
C GLY A 94 -13.21 3.41 -7.06
N TRP A 95 -14.34 3.64 -7.70
CA TRP A 95 -15.17 4.81 -7.49
C TRP A 95 -16.58 4.41 -7.09
N GLU A 96 -17.25 5.30 -6.37
CA GLU A 96 -18.64 5.17 -5.98
C GLU A 96 -19.34 6.51 -6.21
N THR A 97 -20.49 6.46 -6.88
CA THR A 97 -21.32 7.63 -7.18
C THR A 97 -22.72 7.35 -6.68
N GLN A 98 -23.26 8.22 -5.82
CA GLN A 98 -24.63 8.11 -5.36
C GLN A 98 -25.61 8.44 -6.48
N LEU A 99 -26.71 7.68 -6.53
CA LEU A 99 -27.78 7.84 -7.51
C LEU A 99 -29.04 8.34 -6.78
N TYR A 100 -29.57 9.45 -7.25
CA TYR A 100 -30.84 10.01 -6.77
C TYR A 100 -31.95 9.60 -7.73
N LEU A 101 -32.72 8.59 -7.35
CA LEU A 101 -33.81 8.06 -8.15
C LEU A 101 -34.99 9.05 -8.14
N GLN A 102 -35.49 9.35 -9.32
CA GLN A 102 -36.67 10.16 -9.57
C GLN A 102 -37.87 9.22 -9.78
N TYR A 103 -38.94 9.51 -9.05
CA TYR A 103 -40.20 8.77 -9.09
C TYR A 103 -41.29 9.68 -9.66
N GLY A 104 -42.30 9.11 -10.33
CA GLY A 104 -43.46 9.86 -10.85
C GLY A 104 -43.30 10.46 -12.25
N ASP A 105 -42.08 10.74 -12.71
CA ASP A 105 -41.82 11.35 -14.03
C ASP A 105 -41.98 10.37 -15.22
N GLY A 106 -42.08 9.07 -14.95
CA GLY A 106 -42.10 8.05 -16.00
C GLY A 106 -42.68 6.71 -15.54
N PRO A 107 -42.69 5.70 -16.42
CA PRO A 107 -43.21 4.38 -16.08
C PRO A 107 -42.34 3.64 -15.05
N VAL A 108 -41.03 3.94 -15.03
CA VAL A 108 -40.04 3.32 -14.16
C VAL A 108 -39.19 4.41 -13.49
N PRO A 109 -38.78 4.23 -12.22
CA PRO A 109 -37.85 5.14 -11.58
C PRO A 109 -36.50 5.14 -12.29
N TYR A 110 -35.92 6.33 -12.44
CA TYR A 110 -34.65 6.53 -13.10
C TYR A 110 -33.77 7.52 -12.35
N ALA A 111 -32.46 7.43 -12.55
CA ALA A 111 -31.48 8.36 -12.01
C ALA A 111 -30.45 8.70 -13.09
N GLU A 112 -29.99 9.94 -13.11
CA GLU A 112 -28.89 10.39 -13.94
C GLU A 112 -27.79 10.96 -13.05
N ALA A 113 -26.54 10.53 -13.28
CA ALA A 113 -25.40 10.99 -12.51
C ALA A 113 -24.14 11.05 -13.38
N TYR A 114 -23.29 12.05 -13.13
CA TYR A 114 -21.96 12.13 -13.72
C TYR A 114 -21.02 11.18 -12.99
N LEU A 115 -20.35 10.31 -13.75
CA LEU A 115 -19.29 9.48 -13.21
C LEU A 115 -18.05 10.34 -12.94
N PRO A 116 -17.23 10.00 -11.94
CA PRO A 116 -15.94 10.65 -11.75
C PRO A 116 -15.07 10.44 -12.98
N ALA A 117 -14.06 11.30 -13.16
CA ALA A 117 -13.20 11.27 -14.32
C ALA A 117 -12.54 9.88 -14.50
N LEU A 118 -13.02 9.13 -15.49
CA LEU A 118 -12.55 7.77 -15.80
C LEU A 118 -11.27 7.84 -16.63
N VAL A 119 -10.44 6.80 -16.51
CA VAL A 119 -9.26 6.65 -17.38
C VAL A 119 -9.69 5.95 -18.67
N PRO A 120 -9.58 6.59 -19.85
CA PRO A 120 -10.15 6.08 -21.11
C PRO A 120 -9.75 4.66 -21.51
N ALA A 121 -8.51 4.26 -21.19
CA ALA A 121 -7.94 2.96 -21.56
C ALA A 121 -8.09 1.90 -20.45
N GLN A 122 -8.64 2.27 -19.30
CA GLN A 122 -8.74 1.38 -18.13
C GLN A 122 -10.07 0.62 -18.16
N PRO A 123 -10.06 -0.71 -18.03
CA PRO A 123 -11.28 -1.48 -17.92
C PRO A 123 -11.84 -1.43 -16.49
N TYR A 124 -13.16 -1.28 -16.38
CA TYR A 124 -13.91 -1.21 -15.13
C TYR A 124 -15.02 -2.26 -15.10
N ASP A 125 -15.21 -2.87 -13.93
CA ASP A 125 -16.42 -3.62 -13.60
C ASP A 125 -17.39 -2.66 -12.91
N ILE A 126 -18.57 -2.46 -13.51
CA ILE A 126 -19.58 -1.54 -12.99
C ILE A 126 -20.70 -2.35 -12.36
N SER A 127 -20.93 -2.12 -11.06
CA SER A 127 -22.03 -2.70 -10.31
C SER A 127 -22.95 -1.63 -9.73
N LEU A 128 -24.22 -1.96 -9.62
CA LEU A 128 -25.24 -1.15 -8.97
C LEU A 128 -25.54 -1.75 -7.61
N HIS A 129 -25.43 -0.93 -6.58
CA HIS A 129 -25.74 -1.28 -5.21
C HIS A 129 -27.01 -0.55 -4.79
N LEU A 130 -28.03 -1.32 -4.41
CA LEU A 130 -29.32 -0.80 -3.98
C LEU A 130 -29.55 -1.18 -2.53
N THR A 131 -30.05 -0.23 -1.75
CA THR A 131 -30.57 -0.48 -0.41
C THR A 131 -32.08 -0.30 -0.47
N VAL A 132 -32.79 -1.40 -0.30
CA VAL A 132 -34.24 -1.49 -0.50
C VAL A 132 -34.89 -1.74 0.86
N PRO A 133 -35.94 -1.01 1.26
CA PRO A 133 -36.66 -1.30 2.48
C PRO A 133 -37.34 -2.67 2.40
N ALA A 134 -37.35 -3.37 3.52
CA ALA A 134 -37.89 -4.71 3.68
C ALA A 134 -39.44 -4.72 3.71
N SER A 135 -40.09 -4.15 2.70
CA SER A 135 -41.54 -4.08 2.57
C SER A 135 -42.11 -5.21 1.72
N GLU A 136 -43.33 -5.65 2.05
CA GLU A 136 -44.05 -6.66 1.28
C GLU A 136 -44.22 -6.24 -0.19
N SER A 137 -44.44 -4.95 -0.46
CA SER A 137 -44.52 -4.39 -1.81
C SER A 137 -43.26 -4.65 -2.65
N ASN A 138 -42.08 -4.49 -2.07
CA ASN A 138 -40.81 -4.72 -2.75
C ASN A 138 -40.55 -6.20 -3.01
N TYR A 139 -41.01 -7.09 -2.13
CA TYR A 139 -40.93 -8.54 -2.36
C TYR A 139 -41.95 -8.99 -3.41
N ALA A 140 -43.16 -8.43 -3.38
CA ALA A 140 -44.25 -8.75 -4.31
C ALA A 140 -43.94 -8.29 -5.76
N LEU A 141 -43.06 -7.30 -5.94
CA LEU A 141 -42.56 -6.88 -7.26
C LEU A 141 -41.95 -8.04 -8.05
N GLY A 142 -41.34 -9.00 -7.35
CA GLY A 142 -40.67 -10.15 -7.95
C GLY A 142 -39.48 -9.73 -8.81
N ASN A 143 -39.35 -10.36 -9.98
CA ASN A 143 -38.26 -10.05 -10.90
C ASN A 143 -38.46 -8.67 -11.53
N PHE A 144 -37.48 -7.79 -11.34
CA PHE A 144 -37.41 -6.49 -11.98
C PHE A 144 -36.16 -6.39 -12.86
N MET A 145 -36.12 -5.40 -13.74
CA MET A 145 -34.95 -5.17 -14.59
C MET A 145 -34.25 -3.88 -14.16
N SER A 146 -32.93 -3.92 -14.11
CA SER A 146 -32.08 -2.73 -14.03
C SER A 146 -31.47 -2.48 -15.40
N SER A 147 -31.64 -1.28 -15.96
CA SER A 147 -30.90 -0.83 -17.14
C SER A 147 -29.90 0.25 -16.79
N LEU A 148 -28.74 0.20 -17.42
CA LEU A 148 -27.70 1.22 -17.36
C LEU A 148 -27.38 1.65 -18.79
N THR A 149 -27.47 2.95 -19.02
CA THR A 149 -27.04 3.61 -20.25
C THR A 149 -25.91 4.55 -19.90
N LEU A 150 -24.75 4.34 -20.51
CA LEU A 150 -23.60 5.23 -20.39
C LEU A 150 -23.53 6.11 -21.63
N THR A 151 -23.51 7.42 -21.45
CA THR A 151 -23.44 8.40 -22.54
C THR A 151 -22.28 9.36 -22.36
N THR A 152 -21.77 9.90 -23.47
CA THR A 152 -20.84 11.03 -23.44
C THR A 152 -21.58 12.34 -23.20
N PRO A 153 -20.89 13.42 -22.80
CA PRO A 153 -21.47 14.77 -22.78
C PRO A 153 -21.99 15.24 -24.14
N ALA A 154 -21.56 14.61 -25.24
CA ALA A 154 -22.07 14.85 -26.58
C ALA A 154 -23.30 13.98 -26.91
N ASN A 155 -23.96 13.42 -25.90
CA ASN A 155 -25.12 12.52 -26.01
C ASN A 155 -24.89 11.26 -26.88
N GLN A 156 -23.64 10.84 -27.04
CA GLN A 156 -23.34 9.59 -27.72
C GLN A 156 -23.43 8.43 -26.73
N THR A 157 -24.22 7.41 -27.06
CA THR A 157 -24.33 6.21 -26.22
C THR A 157 -23.07 5.35 -26.38
N LEU A 158 -22.36 5.14 -25.27
CA LEU A 158 -21.16 4.31 -25.20
C LEU A 158 -21.50 2.86 -24.91
N ALA A 159 -22.42 2.62 -23.97
CA ALA A 159 -22.86 1.28 -23.61
C ALA A 159 -24.30 1.30 -23.11
N TYR A 160 -25.02 0.22 -23.40
CA TYR A 160 -26.35 -0.05 -22.89
C TYR A 160 -26.40 -1.49 -22.40
N VAL A 161 -26.77 -1.70 -21.13
CA VAL A 161 -26.94 -3.03 -20.56
C VAL A 161 -28.20 -3.11 -19.71
N ARG A 162 -28.84 -4.27 -19.73
CA ARG A 162 -30.03 -4.58 -18.95
C ARG A 162 -29.82 -5.90 -18.21
N ARG A 163 -30.06 -5.94 -16.90
CA ARG A 163 -29.91 -7.12 -16.04
C ARG A 163 -31.18 -7.38 -15.21
N PRO A 164 -31.63 -8.63 -15.10
CA PRO A 164 -32.70 -8.98 -14.17
C PRO A 164 -32.17 -9.00 -12.73
N ALA A 165 -33.06 -8.68 -11.79
CA ALA A 165 -32.80 -8.63 -10.37
C ALA A 165 -34.06 -9.04 -9.61
N LEU A 166 -33.89 -9.53 -8.38
CA LEU A 166 -34.97 -9.94 -7.50
C LEU A 166 -34.64 -9.47 -6.09
N VAL A 167 -35.61 -8.85 -5.42
CA VAL A 167 -35.49 -8.54 -3.98
C VAL A 167 -35.93 -9.77 -3.21
N LEU A 168 -35.05 -10.30 -2.38
CA LEU A 168 -35.34 -11.44 -1.52
C LEU A 168 -35.62 -10.95 -0.10
N PRO A 169 -36.56 -11.57 0.63
CA PRO A 169 -36.70 -11.29 2.04
C PRO A 169 -35.41 -11.67 2.76
N PRO A 170 -35.00 -10.88 3.77
CA PRO A 170 -33.82 -11.16 4.55
C PRO A 170 -34.00 -12.52 5.24
N SER A 171 -33.13 -13.48 4.89
CA SER A 171 -33.18 -14.79 5.52
C SER A 171 -32.77 -14.65 6.98
N SER A 172 -33.71 -14.84 7.92
CA SER A 172 -33.42 -15.02 9.34
C SER A 172 -32.66 -16.33 9.53
N ARG A 173 -31.35 -16.32 9.32
CA ARG A 173 -30.49 -17.53 9.37
C ARG A 173 -30.26 -18.08 10.78
N LEU A 174 -30.92 -17.53 11.79
CA LEU A 174 -30.84 -18.04 13.15
C LEU A 174 -32.21 -18.62 13.55
N PRO A 175 -32.32 -19.95 13.71
CA PRO A 175 -33.54 -20.62 14.13
C PRO A 175 -33.85 -20.41 15.62
N LEU A 176 -33.15 -19.51 16.30
CA LEU A 176 -33.35 -19.18 17.71
C LEU A 176 -34.04 -17.81 17.79
N PRO A 177 -35.36 -17.77 18.03
CA PRO A 177 -36.06 -16.52 18.29
C PRO A 177 -35.61 -16.02 19.67
N ILE A 178 -34.50 -15.29 19.73
CA ILE A 178 -34.11 -14.58 20.95
C ILE A 178 -34.88 -13.25 20.92
N PRO A 179 -35.94 -13.09 21.72
CA PRO A 179 -36.90 -11.97 21.60
C PRO A 179 -36.29 -10.60 21.90
N PHE A 180 -35.05 -10.54 22.39
CA PHE A 180 -34.33 -9.30 22.72
C PHE A 180 -33.25 -8.89 21.70
N PHE A 181 -32.90 -9.75 20.74
CA PHE A 181 -31.89 -9.45 19.72
C PHE A 181 -32.39 -9.64 18.28
N SER A 182 -33.64 -10.07 18.10
CA SER A 182 -34.27 -10.20 16.78
C SER A 182 -34.78 -8.84 16.32
N ALA A 183 -33.87 -7.95 15.90
CA ALA A 183 -34.24 -6.80 15.11
C ALA A 183 -34.53 -7.30 13.69
N ASP A 184 -35.79 -7.23 13.27
CA ASP A 184 -36.14 -7.50 11.88
C ASP A 184 -35.35 -6.54 10.99
N PRO A 185 -34.52 -7.05 10.06
CA PRO A 185 -33.73 -6.19 9.21
C PRO A 185 -34.67 -5.35 8.34
N THR A 186 -34.68 -4.05 8.60
CA THR A 186 -35.56 -3.06 7.94
C THR A 186 -35.16 -2.82 6.48
N THR A 187 -33.98 -3.27 6.07
CA THR A 187 -33.43 -3.05 4.73
C THR A 187 -32.75 -4.30 4.19
N THR A 188 -32.83 -4.47 2.88
CA THR A 188 -32.16 -5.52 2.11
C THR A 188 -31.24 -4.86 1.10
N SER A 189 -29.98 -5.32 1.04
CA SER A 189 -29.03 -4.88 0.03
C SER A 189 -29.09 -5.77 -1.21
N VAL A 190 -29.22 -5.15 -2.38
CA VAL A 190 -29.22 -5.83 -3.68
C VAL A 190 -28.00 -5.37 -4.45
N HIS A 191 -27.13 -6.32 -4.84
CA HIS A 191 -25.91 -6.05 -5.59
C HIS A 191 -26.02 -6.62 -7.01
N LEU A 192 -25.95 -5.75 -8.02
CA LEU A 192 -26.17 -6.10 -9.42
C LEU A 192 -24.92 -5.79 -10.25
N HIS A 193 -24.32 -6.81 -10.86
CA HIS A 193 -23.22 -6.63 -11.80
C HIS A 193 -23.77 -6.26 -13.18
N LEU A 194 -23.57 -5.01 -13.60
CA LEU A 194 -24.11 -4.49 -14.85
C LEU A 194 -23.15 -4.75 -16.01
N LEU A 195 -21.93 -4.22 -15.91
CA LEU A 195 -20.89 -4.32 -16.95
C LEU A 195 -19.63 -5.00 -16.39
N SER A 196 -19.01 -5.84 -17.21
CA SER A 196 -17.72 -6.47 -16.91
C SER A 196 -16.65 -5.97 -17.87
N SER A 197 -15.50 -5.55 -17.35
CA SER A 197 -14.33 -5.08 -18.11
C SER A 197 -14.61 -3.98 -19.13
N TYR A 198 -15.52 -3.05 -18.82
CA TYR A 198 -15.92 -1.95 -19.68
C TYR A 198 -14.81 -0.89 -19.79
N VAL A 199 -14.48 -0.49 -21.02
CA VAL A 199 -13.50 0.56 -21.32
C VAL A 199 -14.25 1.77 -21.84
N SER A 200 -14.15 2.91 -21.15
CA SER A 200 -14.97 4.08 -21.46
C SER A 200 -14.57 4.79 -22.75
N GLY A 201 -13.28 4.79 -23.11
CA GLY A 201 -12.75 5.57 -24.24
C GLY A 201 -12.77 7.09 -24.03
N THR A 202 -13.51 7.58 -23.02
CA THR A 202 -13.61 9.00 -22.66
C THR A 202 -13.44 9.19 -21.15
N ARG A 203 -13.10 10.42 -20.73
CA ARG A 203 -12.94 10.76 -19.30
C ARG A 203 -14.25 11.06 -18.60
N ASN A 204 -15.14 11.75 -19.29
CA ASN A 204 -16.43 12.18 -18.74
C ASN A 204 -17.52 11.27 -19.31
N VAL A 205 -18.26 10.63 -18.41
CA VAL A 205 -19.34 9.72 -18.76
C VAL A 205 -20.54 10.07 -17.87
N LEU A 206 -21.70 10.21 -18.49
CA LEU A 206 -22.98 10.33 -17.80
C LEU A 206 -23.62 8.95 -17.73
N ALA A 207 -24.06 8.56 -16.54
CA ALA A 207 -24.76 7.30 -16.33
C ALA A 207 -26.23 7.57 -16.08
N LYS A 208 -27.09 6.94 -16.89
CA LYS A 208 -28.53 6.87 -16.69
C LYS A 208 -28.89 5.45 -16.25
N VAL A 209 -29.47 5.34 -15.06
CA VAL A 209 -29.92 4.07 -14.49
C VAL A 209 -31.43 4.07 -14.43
N GLU A 210 -32.07 2.99 -14.87
CA GLU A 210 -33.52 2.81 -14.77
C GLU A 210 -33.79 1.49 -14.04
N LEU A 211 -34.73 1.52 -13.11
CA LEU A 211 -35.06 0.38 -12.25
C LEU A 211 -36.54 0.03 -12.39
N GLY A 212 -36.85 -1.24 -12.62
CA GLY A 212 -38.22 -1.73 -12.55
C GLY A 212 -38.65 -2.52 -13.78
N ARG A 213 -39.98 -2.65 -13.89
CA ARG A 213 -40.65 -3.40 -14.94
C ARG A 213 -41.18 -2.42 -15.99
N LYS A 214 -40.81 -2.62 -17.25
CA LYS A 214 -41.27 -1.81 -18.39
C LYS A 214 -42.52 -2.39 -19.05
N ASP A 215 -42.81 -3.65 -18.76
CA ASP A 215 -44.08 -4.25 -19.10
C ASP A 215 -45.18 -3.50 -18.36
N ALA A 216 -46.18 -3.03 -19.11
CA ALA A 216 -47.34 -2.31 -18.60
C ALA A 216 -48.26 -3.22 -17.76
N TRP A 217 -47.70 -4.11 -16.95
CA TRP A 217 -48.42 -4.99 -16.07
C TRP A 217 -49.19 -4.12 -15.08
N LYS A 218 -50.50 -4.03 -15.32
CA LYS A 218 -51.45 -3.34 -14.47
C LYS A 218 -51.31 -3.95 -13.08
N SER A 219 -50.86 -3.15 -12.11
CA SER A 219 -50.54 -3.52 -10.73
C SER A 219 -51.20 -4.81 -10.28
N ILE A 220 -50.42 -5.81 -9.90
CA ILE A 220 -50.97 -6.94 -9.14
C ILE A 220 -51.39 -6.34 -7.79
N GLY A 221 -52.70 -6.18 -7.57
CA GLY A 221 -53.27 -5.59 -6.35
C GLY A 221 -53.54 -4.07 -6.39
N LYS A 222 -53.48 -3.42 -5.22
CA LYS A 222 -53.88 -2.02 -4.97
C LYS A 222 -52.92 -0.93 -5.53
N GLY A 223 -52.09 -1.26 -6.51
CA GLY A 223 -51.09 -0.32 -7.07
C GLY A 223 -49.66 -0.50 -6.54
N GLU A 224 -49.45 -1.30 -5.50
CA GLU A 224 -48.21 -1.38 -4.72
C GLU A 224 -47.06 -2.18 -5.39
N GLY A 225 -47.25 -2.76 -6.57
CA GLY A 225 -46.28 -3.64 -7.23
C GLY A 225 -45.72 -3.13 -8.56
N ARG A 226 -45.84 -1.82 -8.86
CA ARG A 226 -45.40 -1.28 -10.16
C ARG A 226 -43.94 -0.80 -10.15
N GLU A 227 -43.48 -0.24 -9.04
CA GLU A 227 -42.16 0.37 -8.91
C GLU A 227 -41.40 -0.17 -7.71
N LEU A 228 -40.09 -0.26 -7.85
CA LEU A 228 -39.21 -0.64 -6.75
C LEU A 228 -39.00 0.57 -5.86
N THR A 229 -39.43 0.50 -4.61
CA THR A 229 -39.08 1.54 -3.63
C THR A 229 -37.64 1.32 -3.19
N VAL A 230 -36.77 2.30 -3.41
CA VAL A 230 -35.34 2.24 -3.05
C VAL A 230 -35.01 3.34 -2.06
N MET A 231 -34.36 3.00 -0.95
CA MET A 231 -33.92 3.95 0.08
C MET A 231 -32.63 4.65 -0.33
N SER A 232 -31.67 3.91 -0.87
CA SER A 232 -30.45 4.48 -1.44
C SER A 232 -29.94 3.64 -2.60
N ALA A 233 -29.35 4.29 -3.59
CA ALA A 233 -28.72 3.65 -4.73
C ALA A 233 -27.33 4.24 -4.94
N SER A 234 -26.35 3.40 -5.24
CA SER A 234 -25.02 3.84 -5.65
C SER A 234 -24.48 2.99 -6.79
N LEU A 235 -23.84 3.65 -7.74
CA LEU A 235 -23.10 3.01 -8.80
C LEU A 235 -21.64 2.89 -8.37
N ARG A 236 -21.08 1.70 -8.47
CA ARG A 236 -19.68 1.41 -8.12
C ARG A 236 -18.94 0.93 -9.35
N GLY A 237 -17.75 1.49 -9.57
CA GLY A 237 -16.84 1.01 -10.60
C GLY A 237 -15.54 0.53 -9.98
N VAL A 238 -15.22 -0.74 -10.17
CA VAL A 238 -13.97 -1.34 -9.71
C VAL A 238 -13.05 -1.49 -10.89
N VAL A 239 -11.80 -1.05 -10.76
CA VAL A 239 -10.80 -1.22 -11.82
C VAL A 239 -10.45 -2.70 -11.98
N VAL A 240 -10.51 -3.20 -13.21
CA VAL A 240 -10.00 -4.52 -13.57
C VAL A 240 -8.53 -4.41 -13.96
N HIS A 241 -7.64 -4.69 -13.02
CA HIS A 241 -6.21 -4.73 -13.33
C HIS A 241 -5.85 -6.06 -14.01
N LYS A 242 -5.03 -6.00 -15.06
CA LYS A 242 -4.44 -7.18 -15.71
C LYS A 242 -2.99 -7.36 -15.24
N GLY A 243 -2.47 -8.59 -15.33
CA GLY A 243 -1.09 -8.93 -14.97
C GLY A 243 -0.81 -8.89 -13.46
N VAL A 244 0.41 -8.51 -13.07
CA VAL A 244 0.85 -8.48 -11.67
C VAL A 244 -0.02 -7.53 -10.82
N ARG A 245 -0.43 -6.39 -11.38
CA ARG A 245 -1.36 -5.47 -10.71
C ARG A 245 -2.71 -6.12 -10.40
N GLY A 246 -3.20 -6.98 -11.30
CA GLY A 246 -4.40 -7.79 -11.10
C GLY A 246 -4.28 -8.77 -9.95
N LEU A 247 -3.14 -9.44 -9.83
CA LEU A 247 -2.85 -10.35 -8.73
C LEU A 247 -2.88 -9.62 -7.38
N VAL A 248 -2.23 -8.45 -7.34
CA VAL A 248 -2.19 -7.59 -6.15
C VAL A 248 -3.60 -7.11 -5.78
N SER A 249 -4.41 -6.67 -6.75
CA SER A 249 -5.80 -6.23 -6.48
C SER A 249 -6.73 -7.35 -6.04
N ARG A 250 -6.49 -8.59 -6.48
CA ARG A 250 -7.30 -9.74 -6.09
C ARG A 250 -7.02 -10.22 -4.67
N TYR A 251 -5.77 -10.09 -4.22
CA TYR A 251 -5.33 -10.55 -2.90
C TYR A 251 -4.64 -9.43 -2.11
N PRO A 252 -5.39 -8.38 -1.70
CA PRO A 252 -4.81 -7.21 -1.05
C PRO A 252 -4.06 -7.56 0.23
N VAL A 253 -4.63 -8.43 1.07
CA VAL A 253 -4.01 -8.83 2.35
C VAL A 253 -2.71 -9.60 2.14
N ILE A 254 -2.71 -10.56 1.21
CA ILE A 254 -1.52 -11.36 0.89
C ILE A 254 -0.43 -10.46 0.30
N SER A 255 -0.79 -9.57 -0.63
CA SER A 255 0.16 -8.66 -1.25
C SER A 255 0.76 -7.65 -0.25
N ALA A 256 -0.04 -7.13 0.67
CA ALA A 256 0.40 -6.26 1.76
C ALA A 256 1.32 -6.99 2.75
N SER A 257 0.99 -8.26 3.08
CA SER A 257 1.83 -9.11 3.91
C SER A 257 3.18 -9.39 3.27
N ILE A 258 3.20 -9.80 1.99
CA ILE A 258 4.45 -10.03 1.24
C ILE A 258 5.28 -8.75 1.15
N ALA A 259 4.66 -7.61 0.85
CA ALA A 259 5.37 -6.33 0.79
C ALA A 259 5.99 -5.94 2.14
N SER A 260 5.25 -6.14 3.25
CA SER A 260 5.76 -5.95 4.61
C SER A 260 6.93 -6.91 4.88
N SER A 261 6.79 -8.22 4.62
CA SER A 261 7.88 -9.18 4.83
C SER A 261 9.15 -8.82 4.04
N ILE A 262 9.02 -8.44 2.76
CA ILE A 262 10.17 -8.02 1.95
C ILE A 262 10.83 -6.76 2.54
N PHE A 263 10.03 -5.77 2.94
CA PHE A 263 10.55 -4.54 3.54
C PHE A 263 11.26 -4.81 4.88
N LEU A 264 10.67 -5.65 5.74
CA LEU A 264 11.26 -6.08 7.00
C LEU A 264 12.61 -6.78 6.77
N ILE A 265 12.65 -7.76 5.85
CA ILE A 265 13.87 -8.51 5.53
C ILE A 265 14.95 -7.58 4.98
N ALA A 266 14.61 -6.70 4.04
CA ALA A 266 15.55 -5.73 3.47
C ALA A 266 16.09 -4.76 4.53
N SER A 267 15.21 -4.26 5.40
CA SER A 267 15.59 -3.34 6.49
C SER A 267 16.45 -4.02 7.54
N PHE A 268 16.12 -5.27 7.90
CA PHE A 268 16.90 -6.07 8.82
C PHE A 268 18.28 -6.42 8.23
N ALA A 269 18.35 -6.76 6.94
CA ALA A 269 19.61 -7.01 6.25
C ALA A 269 20.49 -5.75 6.21
N ALA A 270 19.90 -4.58 5.93
CA ALA A 270 20.61 -3.30 5.98
C ALA A 270 21.11 -2.98 7.40
N PHE A 271 20.27 -3.19 8.42
CA PHE A 271 20.65 -3.03 9.81
C PHE A 271 21.79 -3.97 10.22
N ALA A 272 21.70 -5.26 9.87
CA ALA A 272 22.74 -6.25 10.12
C ALA A 272 24.06 -5.88 9.43
N ALA A 273 24.01 -5.43 8.18
CA ALA A 273 25.18 -4.95 7.45
C ALA A 273 25.83 -3.72 8.11
N CYS A 274 25.03 -2.82 8.70
CA CYS A 274 25.54 -1.68 9.46
C CYS A 274 26.12 -2.07 10.83
N MET A 275 25.61 -3.13 11.47
CA MET A 275 26.09 -3.59 12.78
C MET A 275 27.31 -4.50 12.68
N LEU A 276 27.54 -5.17 11.54
CA LEU A 276 28.64 -6.12 11.35
C LEU A 276 30.03 -5.49 11.57
N PRO A 277 30.35 -4.27 11.08
CA PRO A 277 31.61 -3.60 11.39
C PRO A 277 31.79 -3.27 12.88
N LEU A 278 30.69 -2.90 13.55
CA LEU A 278 30.69 -2.55 14.98
C LEU A 278 31.01 -3.77 15.86
N LEU A 279 30.47 -4.94 15.50
CA LEU A 279 30.76 -6.20 16.19
C LEU A 279 32.16 -6.73 15.88
N ALA A 280 32.64 -6.51 14.65
CA ALA A 280 33.98 -6.93 14.24
C ALA A 280 35.07 -6.15 14.98
N SER A 281 34.89 -4.83 15.22
CA SER A 281 35.90 -4.03 15.92
C SER A 281 36.13 -4.45 17.37
N VAL A 282 35.12 -4.98 18.06
CA VAL A 282 35.23 -5.42 19.46
C VAL A 282 36.13 -6.66 19.61
N ARG A 283 36.24 -7.51 18.58
CA ARG A 283 37.08 -8.73 18.64
C ARG A 283 38.58 -8.47 18.45
N TYR A 284 38.99 -7.31 17.93
CA TYR A 284 40.41 -7.03 17.67
C TYR A 284 41.19 -6.51 18.88
N ASP A 285 40.51 -6.19 19.98
CA ASP A 285 41.14 -5.66 21.20
C ASP A 285 41.51 -6.75 22.21
N GLU A 286 41.54 -8.04 21.85
CA GLU A 286 42.14 -9.05 22.72
C GLU A 286 43.66 -8.83 22.74
N PRO A 287 44.24 -8.32 23.84
CA PRO A 287 45.67 -8.07 23.88
C PRO A 287 46.38 -9.41 23.83
N SER A 288 47.21 -9.60 22.80
CA SER A 288 48.20 -10.67 22.73
C SER A 288 49.13 -10.59 23.95
N SER A 289 48.69 -11.10 25.09
CA SER A 289 49.49 -11.29 26.29
C SER A 289 50.31 -12.57 26.13
N GLU A 290 51.19 -12.59 25.14
CA GLU A 290 52.28 -13.56 25.07
C GLU A 290 53.61 -12.82 25.24
N GLY A 291 54.08 -12.86 26.49
CA GLY A 291 55.47 -13.15 26.84
C GLY A 291 56.57 -12.45 26.06
N ALA A 292 57.02 -11.31 26.56
CA ALA A 292 58.43 -10.92 26.46
C ALA A 292 58.95 -10.47 27.82
N SER A 293 58.97 -11.41 28.77
CA SER A 293 59.84 -11.34 29.94
C SER A 293 61.29 -11.25 29.45
N LYS A 294 61.84 -10.04 29.49
CA LYS A 294 63.23 -9.74 29.21
C LYS A 294 64.01 -9.93 30.52
N PRO A 295 64.89 -10.95 30.69
CA PRO A 295 65.83 -10.93 31.79
C PRO A 295 67.01 -10.02 31.42
N ALA A 296 67.34 -9.13 32.34
CA ALA A 296 68.55 -8.34 32.31
C ALA A 296 69.77 -9.23 32.56
N GLY A 297 70.82 -9.09 31.73
CA GLY A 297 72.08 -9.84 31.91
C GLY A 297 73.20 -9.42 30.94
N LEU A 298 73.93 -8.38 31.35
CA LEU A 298 75.34 -7.99 31.06
C LEU A 298 75.91 -7.81 29.62
N PRO A 299 76.96 -6.97 29.46
CA PRO A 299 77.53 -6.55 28.18
C PRO A 299 78.85 -7.25 27.82
N ALA A 300 79.15 -7.36 26.51
CA ALA A 300 80.46 -7.31 25.81
C ALA A 300 80.48 -8.25 24.56
N PRO A 301 81.45 -8.12 23.64
CA PRO A 301 81.88 -6.94 22.88
C PRO A 301 81.78 -7.17 21.35
N ALA A 302 82.18 -6.15 20.60
CA ALA A 302 82.05 -5.98 19.16
C ALA A 302 82.84 -6.98 18.28
N THR A 303 82.24 -7.34 17.13
CA THR A 303 82.91 -7.76 15.87
C THR A 303 81.89 -7.50 14.75
N VAL A 304 81.86 -6.36 14.06
CA VAL A 304 82.76 -5.82 13.01
C VAL A 304 82.81 -6.71 11.74
N LEU A 305 82.01 -6.27 10.75
CA LEU A 305 82.21 -6.28 9.29
C LEU A 305 81.86 -7.55 8.47
N PRO A 306 81.69 -7.44 7.13
CA PRO A 306 80.65 -6.68 6.43
C PRO A 306 80.10 -7.43 5.19
N GLU A 307 79.26 -6.73 4.39
CA GLU A 307 78.92 -7.07 3.00
C GLU A 307 78.03 -8.33 2.84
N ASP A 308 77.06 -8.42 1.94
CA ASP A 308 76.86 -7.73 0.69
C ASP A 308 75.41 -7.98 0.20
N GLU A 309 75.03 -7.28 -0.87
CA GLU A 309 73.91 -7.55 -1.78
C GLU A 309 72.53 -6.86 -1.59
N LYS A 310 72.34 -5.97 -2.56
CA LYS A 310 71.17 -5.24 -3.10
C LYS A 310 70.38 -6.19 -4.07
N PRO A 311 69.33 -5.74 -4.80
CA PRO A 311 67.96 -5.31 -4.48
C PRO A 311 66.93 -6.16 -5.32
N PRO A 312 65.84 -5.61 -5.91
CA PRO A 312 64.55 -5.13 -5.38
C PRO A 312 63.32 -5.97 -5.87
N ARG A 313 62.10 -5.49 -5.55
CA ARG A 313 60.90 -5.44 -6.45
C ARG A 313 59.86 -6.58 -6.33
N ARG A 314 58.65 -6.23 -5.86
CA ARG A 314 57.40 -6.57 -6.59
C ARG A 314 56.19 -5.75 -6.17
N ARG A 315 55.76 -4.87 -7.07
CA ARG A 315 54.38 -4.33 -7.16
C ARG A 315 53.45 -5.46 -7.61
N LYS A 316 52.23 -5.53 -7.06
CA LYS A 316 51.07 -6.11 -7.76
C LYS A 316 49.90 -5.15 -7.67
N SER A 317 49.67 -4.45 -8.79
CA SER A 317 48.36 -3.95 -9.17
C SER A 317 47.60 -5.10 -9.85
N THR A 318 46.31 -5.24 -9.55
CA THR A 318 45.38 -6.03 -10.35
C THR A 318 44.28 -5.12 -10.84
N ARG A 319 44.44 -4.71 -12.10
CA ARG A 319 43.45 -4.08 -12.98
C ARG A 319 43.41 -4.94 -14.24
N ARG A 320 42.28 -5.60 -14.53
CA ARG A 320 41.85 -6.02 -15.88
C ARG A 320 40.46 -6.68 -15.76
N SER A 321 39.44 -6.12 -16.41
CA SER A 321 38.94 -6.41 -17.78
C SER A 321 38.28 -7.79 -17.85
N GLY A 322 37.10 -8.00 -18.43
CA GLY A 322 36.32 -7.25 -19.40
C GLY A 322 35.52 -8.26 -20.25
N SER A 323 34.43 -7.78 -20.87
CA SER A 323 33.65 -8.32 -22.01
C SER A 323 32.17 -7.98 -21.73
N ARG A 324 31.39 -7.23 -22.52
CA ARG A 324 31.32 -6.89 -23.96
C ARG A 324 30.91 -8.04 -24.88
N ALA A 325 29.61 -8.19 -25.09
CA ALA A 325 28.89 -8.66 -26.30
C ALA A 325 27.37 -8.59 -25.99
N GLY A 326 26.43 -8.14 -26.82
CA GLY A 326 26.34 -7.54 -28.17
C GLY A 326 25.05 -6.68 -28.21
N ARG A 327 24.91 -5.61 -29.01
CA ARG A 327 24.74 -5.58 -30.50
C ARG A 327 23.38 -6.17 -30.90
N ALA A 328 22.47 -5.56 -31.68
CA ALA A 328 22.40 -4.31 -32.43
C ALA A 328 20.95 -4.07 -32.92
N GLN A 329 20.69 -2.80 -33.30
CA GLN A 329 19.86 -2.31 -34.42
C GLN A 329 18.35 -2.62 -34.40
N GLU A 330 17.46 -1.77 -34.92
CA GLU A 330 17.60 -0.83 -36.03
C GLU A 330 16.52 0.25 -35.99
N THR A 331 16.88 1.47 -36.36
CA THR A 331 15.99 2.60 -36.63
C THR A 331 16.15 2.97 -38.09
N THR A 332 15.09 2.91 -38.90
CA THR A 332 14.89 3.79 -40.07
C THR A 332 13.43 3.72 -40.50
N GLY A 333 12.87 4.84 -40.98
CA GLY A 333 11.46 4.95 -41.33
C GLY A 333 11.18 5.44 -42.75
N VAL A 334 9.85 5.56 -42.98
CA VAL A 334 9.11 6.39 -43.95
C VAL A 334 9.06 5.86 -45.42
N PRO A 335 8.04 6.25 -46.23
CA PRO A 335 6.66 5.75 -46.36
C PRO A 335 6.39 5.12 -47.75
N GLU A 336 5.11 4.78 -48.05
CA GLU A 336 4.45 4.79 -49.38
C GLU A 336 3.69 3.50 -49.78
N SER A 337 2.37 3.66 -49.93
CA SER A 337 1.42 3.00 -50.86
C SER A 337 1.54 1.49 -51.16
N ALA A 338 0.49 0.73 -50.79
CA ALA A 338 -0.36 0.01 -51.76
C ALA A 338 -1.63 -0.55 -51.10
N MET A 339 -2.77 -0.33 -51.75
CA MET A 339 -4.10 -0.90 -51.47
C MET A 339 -4.19 -2.41 -51.85
N PRO A 340 -5.30 -3.12 -51.53
CA PRO A 340 -5.32 -4.54 -51.15
C PRO A 340 -5.73 -5.49 -52.30
N PRO A 341 -5.73 -6.82 -52.07
CA PRO A 341 -6.64 -7.72 -52.76
C PRO A 341 -7.74 -8.23 -51.83
N ALA A 342 -8.96 -8.17 -52.37
CA ALA A 342 -10.11 -8.95 -51.96
C ALA A 342 -9.86 -10.44 -52.22
N ASN A 343 -10.31 -11.31 -51.31
CA ASN A 343 -10.76 -12.64 -51.72
C ASN A 343 -11.77 -13.21 -50.72
N ASP A 344 -13.03 -13.08 -51.10
CA ASP A 344 -14.04 -14.13 -51.20
C ASP A 344 -13.89 -15.42 -50.38
N GLY A 345 -14.92 -15.67 -49.57
CA GLY A 345 -15.66 -16.93 -49.68
C GLY A 345 -15.26 -18.05 -48.73
N ALA A 346 -15.91 -18.11 -47.56
CA ALA A 346 -16.37 -19.38 -47.01
C ALA A 346 -17.59 -19.16 -46.11
N SER A 347 -18.73 -19.47 -46.71
CA SER A 347 -20.05 -19.63 -46.12
C SER A 347 -20.08 -20.74 -45.07
N THR A 348 -20.50 -20.42 -43.84
CA THR A 348 -21.08 -21.42 -42.93
C THR A 348 -22.51 -20.99 -42.57
N PRO A 349 -23.53 -21.60 -43.18
CA PRO A 349 -24.91 -21.36 -42.82
C PRO A 349 -25.42 -22.37 -41.77
N LEU A 350 -26.32 -21.85 -40.90
CA LEU A 350 -27.46 -22.52 -40.28
C LEU A 350 -27.22 -23.60 -39.20
N ARG A 351 -27.62 -23.24 -37.96
CA ARG A 351 -28.42 -24.14 -37.12
C ARG A 351 -29.57 -23.38 -36.47
N ARG A 352 -30.64 -23.20 -37.25
CA ARG A 352 -31.94 -22.67 -36.83
C ARG A 352 -32.75 -23.81 -36.18
N ARG A 353 -32.89 -23.80 -34.86
CA ARG A 353 -33.74 -24.75 -34.14
C ARG A 353 -35.19 -24.28 -34.21
N ARG A 354 -35.98 -24.93 -35.06
CA ARG A 354 -37.47 -24.87 -35.07
C ARG A 354 -38.00 -25.78 -33.95
N SER A 355 -38.94 -25.27 -33.17
CA SER A 355 -39.98 -26.04 -32.45
C SER A 355 -41.30 -25.34 -32.79
N ARG A 356 -42.05 -25.85 -33.78
CA ARG A 356 -43.32 -26.62 -33.62
C ARG A 356 -44.28 -25.94 -32.63
N LEU A 357 -45.29 -25.20 -33.13
CA LEU A 357 -46.63 -25.69 -33.53
C LEU A 357 -47.38 -26.35 -32.37
N SER A 358 -48.26 -25.57 -31.76
CA SER A 358 -49.54 -26.01 -31.22
C SER A 358 -50.55 -24.95 -31.63
N ASP A 359 -51.13 -25.21 -32.80
CA ASP A 359 -52.28 -24.52 -33.37
C ASP A 359 -53.50 -25.32 -32.87
N SER A 360 -54.34 -24.66 -32.09
CA SER A 360 -55.69 -25.13 -31.78
C SER A 360 -56.57 -23.89 -31.83
N GLY A 361 -57.29 -23.77 -32.95
CA GLY A 361 -58.24 -22.70 -33.20
C GLY A 361 -59.52 -22.84 -32.37
N VAL A 362 -60.60 -22.28 -32.95
CA VAL A 362 -62.00 -22.22 -32.45
C VAL A 362 -62.20 -20.99 -31.55
N LEU A 363 -63.08 -20.02 -31.80
CA LEU A 363 -64.17 -19.85 -32.77
C LEU A 363 -64.44 -18.35 -32.94
N SER A 364 -64.81 -17.98 -34.16
CA SER A 364 -65.60 -16.79 -34.52
C SER A 364 -66.95 -16.79 -33.82
N GLU A 365 -67.37 -15.65 -33.28
CA GLU A 365 -68.77 -15.23 -33.37
C GLU A 365 -68.86 -13.70 -33.34
N SER A 366 -69.62 -13.21 -34.30
CA SER A 366 -69.97 -11.85 -34.64
C SER A 366 -71.24 -11.44 -33.91
N GLU A 367 -71.24 -10.24 -33.33
CA GLU A 367 -72.32 -9.24 -33.40
C GLU A 367 -71.79 -7.86 -33.01
#